data_AF-A0A7S3DRF9-F1
#
_entry.id   AF-A0A7S3DRF9-F1
#
_cell.length_a   1.000
_cell.length_b   1.000
_cell.length_c   1.000
_cell.angle_alpha   90.00
_cell.angle_beta   90.00
_cell.angle_gamma   90.00
#
_symmetry.space_group_name_H-M   'P 1'
#
loop_
_entity.id
_entity.type
_entity.pdbx_description
1 polymer ?
#
loop_
_entity_poly.entity_id
_entity_poly.type
_entity_poly.pdbx_seq_one_letter_code
_entity_poly.pdbx_strand_id
1 'polypeptide(L)'
;ENYELYKQLFRSSDSFINGLALGIGGDASPQILQRIAYGEIDLLHPLVFFVLLGTNDLFGWGCSVNATFAGIIEIAETLHHLRPSAKIVLHSILPRRKRDLLNEDDW
;
A
#
# COMPACT_ATOMS: atom_id res chain seq x y z
N GLU A 1 4.63 -6.26 -17.65
CA GLU A 1 4.89 -7.49 -16.88
C GLU A 1 4.00 -7.59 -15.63
N ASN A 2 4.14 -6.69 -14.64
CA ASN A 2 3.37 -6.73 -13.39
C ASN A 2 1.83 -6.71 -13.56
N TYR A 3 1.32 -6.02 -14.59
CA TYR A 3 -0.12 -5.93 -14.85
C TYR A 3 -0.73 -7.26 -15.33
N GLU A 4 -0.04 -8.02 -16.19
CA GLU A 4 -0.53 -9.32 -16.67
C GLU A 4 -0.49 -10.37 -15.55
N LEU A 5 0.55 -10.35 -14.72
CA LEU A 5 0.64 -11.19 -13.53
C LEU A 5 -0.50 -10.89 -12.54
N TYR A 6 -0.79 -9.61 -12.30
CA TYR A 6 -1.92 -9.22 -11.46
C TYR A 6 -3.24 -9.75 -12.01
N LYS A 7 -3.51 -9.61 -13.32
CA LYS A 7 -4.74 -10.15 -13.91
C LYS A 7 -4.84 -11.66 -13.71
N GLN A 8 -3.77 -12.40 -13.95
CA GLN A 8 -3.75 -13.86 -13.81
C GLN A 8 -4.02 -14.30 -12.36
N LEU A 9 -3.45 -13.61 -11.37
CA LEU A 9 -3.55 -14.00 -9.97
C LEU A 9 -4.82 -13.48 -9.28
N PHE A 10 -5.34 -12.32 -9.70
CA PHE A 10 -6.35 -11.57 -8.94
C PHE A 10 -7.57 -11.12 -9.74
N ARG A 11 -7.68 -11.37 -11.06
CA ARG A 11 -8.80 -10.82 -11.86
C ARG A 11 -9.34 -11.71 -12.98
N SER A 12 -8.64 -12.77 -13.39
CA SER A 12 -9.11 -13.66 -14.45
C SER A 12 -10.27 -14.55 -13.97
N SER A 13 -11.08 -15.04 -14.92
CA SER A 13 -12.13 -16.05 -14.65
C SER A 13 -11.57 -17.30 -13.97
N ASP A 14 -10.30 -17.62 -14.21
CA ASP A 14 -9.59 -18.75 -13.62
C ASP A 14 -8.77 -18.36 -12.38
N SER A 15 -8.86 -17.10 -11.92
CA SER A 15 -8.13 -16.66 -10.73
C SER A 15 -8.81 -17.15 -9.46
N PHE A 16 -8.01 -17.53 -8.47
CA PHE A 16 -8.50 -17.98 -7.16
C PHE A 16 -9.02 -16.83 -6.29
N ILE A 17 -8.73 -15.58 -6.66
CA ILE A 17 -9.02 -14.38 -5.87
C ILE A 17 -9.71 -13.35 -6.77
N ASN A 18 -10.90 -12.91 -6.39
CA ASN A 18 -11.54 -11.74 -6.99
C ASN A 18 -10.99 -10.46 -6.34
N GLY A 19 -9.88 -9.96 -6.87
CA GLY A 19 -9.17 -8.79 -6.39
C GLY A 19 -9.54 -7.51 -7.15
N LEU A 20 -9.47 -6.38 -6.44
CA LEU A 20 -9.62 -5.04 -7.02
C LEU A 20 -8.39 -4.20 -6.65
N ALA A 21 -7.66 -3.72 -7.65
CA ALA A 21 -6.49 -2.87 -7.46
C ALA A 21 -6.92 -1.41 -7.30
N LEU A 22 -6.68 -0.85 -6.12
CA LEU A 22 -6.94 0.56 -5.81
C LEU A 22 -5.65 1.38 -5.63
N GLY A 23 -4.48 0.82 -5.93
CA GLY A 23 -3.22 1.57 -5.83
C GLY A 23 -3.11 2.66 -6.90
N ILE A 24 -2.74 3.88 -6.49
CA ILE A 24 -2.39 4.99 -7.40
C ILE A 24 -0.91 5.33 -7.21
N GLY A 25 -0.18 5.48 -8.31
CA GLY A 25 1.23 5.86 -8.28
C GLY A 25 1.41 7.26 -7.70
N GLY A 26 2.32 7.40 -6.73
CA GLY A 26 2.63 8.68 -6.08
C GLY A 26 1.84 8.96 -4.81
N ASP A 27 0.78 8.20 -4.52
CA ASP A 27 -0.01 8.35 -3.30
C ASP A 27 0.86 8.14 -2.05
N ALA A 28 0.71 9.05 -1.09
CA ALA A 28 1.13 8.90 0.29
C ALA A 28 -0.11 8.70 1.18
N SER A 29 0.10 8.50 2.47
CA SER A 29 -0.99 8.21 3.42
C SER A 29 -2.15 9.22 3.37
N PRO A 30 -1.92 10.55 3.29
CA PRO A 30 -3.01 11.53 3.26
C PRO A 30 -3.93 11.39 2.04
N GLN A 31 -3.40 11.11 0.85
CA GLN A 31 -4.20 10.96 -0.36
C GLN A 31 -5.09 9.71 -0.27
N ILE A 32 -4.57 8.62 0.29
CA ILE A 32 -5.33 7.38 0.50
C ILE A 32 -6.45 7.63 1.51
N LEU A 33 -6.15 8.25 2.65
CA LEU A 33 -7.15 8.60 3.67
C LEU A 33 -8.24 9.50 3.10
N GLN A 34 -7.86 10.47 2.27
CA GLN A 34 -8.79 11.34 1.58
C GLN A 34 -9.73 10.52 0.68
N ARG A 35 -9.20 9.63 -0.18
CA ARG A 35 -10.01 8.77 -1.07
C ARG A 35 -10.97 7.87 -0.31
N ILE A 36 -10.52 7.27 0.80
CA ILE A 36 -11.37 6.49 1.69
C ILE A 36 -12.50 7.36 2.24
N ALA A 37 -12.19 8.58 2.71
CA ALA A 37 -13.19 9.51 3.23
C ALA A 37 -14.21 9.98 2.16
N TYR A 38 -13.82 9.99 0.87
CA TYR A 38 -14.73 10.24 -0.26
C TYR A 38 -15.45 8.98 -0.76
N GLY A 39 -15.38 7.88 -0.03
CA GLY A 39 -16.21 6.70 -0.25
C GLY A 39 -15.66 5.68 -1.25
N GLU A 40 -14.35 5.71 -1.52
CA GLU A 40 -13.69 4.76 -2.43
C GLU A 40 -14.01 3.29 -2.14
N ILE A 41 -14.23 2.96 -0.86
CA ILE A 41 -14.48 1.59 -0.41
C ILE A 41 -15.89 1.36 0.14
N ASP A 42 -16.78 2.35 0.06
CA ASP A 42 -18.09 2.32 0.73
C ASP A 42 -18.96 1.14 0.31
N LEU A 43 -18.91 0.79 -0.97
CA LEU A 43 -19.67 -0.32 -1.55
C LEU A 43 -18.89 -1.65 -1.57
N LEU A 44 -17.66 -1.66 -1.08
CA LEU A 44 -16.80 -2.84 -1.08
C LEU A 44 -16.90 -3.59 0.25
N HIS A 45 -17.02 -4.92 0.18
CA HIS A 45 -17.01 -5.82 1.33
C HIS A 45 -15.90 -6.87 1.19
N PRO A 46 -14.61 -6.46 1.18
CA PRO A 46 -13.52 -7.40 0.99
C PRO A 46 -13.32 -8.28 2.22
N LEU A 47 -12.87 -9.51 2.00
CA LEU A 47 -12.40 -10.39 3.07
C LEU A 47 -11.00 -9.99 3.56
N VAL A 48 -10.21 -9.38 2.68
CA VAL A 48 -8.82 -9.00 2.93
C VAL A 48 -8.51 -7.65 2.28
N PHE A 49 -7.89 -6.75 3.04
CA PHE A 49 -7.17 -5.60 2.50
C PHE A 49 -5.69 -5.95 2.40
N PHE A 50 -5.11 -5.79 1.22
CA PHE A 50 -3.67 -5.90 1.01
C PHE A 50 -3.08 -4.50 0.83
N VAL A 51 -2.23 -4.10 1.75
CA VAL A 51 -1.81 -2.71 1.90
C VAL A 51 -0.29 -2.60 1.82
N LEU A 52 0.20 -1.84 0.84
CA LEU A 52 1.61 -1.48 0.68
C LEU A 52 1.70 0.02 0.42
N LEU A 53 2.25 0.76 1.36
CA LEU A 53 2.41 2.22 1.30
C LEU A 53 3.65 2.67 2.11
N GLY A 54 3.85 3.98 2.23
CA GLY A 54 4.90 4.57 3.06
C GLY A 54 6.16 4.94 2.29
N THR A 55 6.39 4.30 1.14
CA THR A 55 7.51 4.64 0.25
C THR A 55 7.44 6.09 -0.24
N ASN A 56 6.25 6.55 -0.64
CA ASN A 56 6.09 7.92 -1.12
C ASN A 56 6.08 8.91 0.03
N ASP A 57 5.53 8.56 1.19
CA ASP A 57 5.61 9.37 2.41
C ASP A 57 7.08 9.68 2.75
N LEU A 58 7.93 8.64 2.87
CA LEU A 58 9.34 8.82 3.22
C LEU A 58 10.16 9.49 2.11
N PHE A 59 10.07 8.99 0.89
CA PHE A 59 11.03 9.35 -0.17
C PHE A 59 10.46 10.28 -1.24
N GLY A 60 9.14 10.32 -1.42
CA GLY A 60 8.48 11.23 -2.36
C GLY A 60 8.19 12.59 -1.73
N TRP A 61 7.66 12.57 -0.51
CA TRP A 61 7.21 13.76 0.23
C TRP A 61 8.16 14.18 1.36
N GLY A 62 9.18 13.35 1.68
CA GLY A 62 10.21 13.70 2.66
C GLY A 62 9.72 13.70 4.12
N CYS A 63 8.64 12.97 4.41
CA CYS A 63 8.11 12.86 5.76
C CYS A 63 9.12 12.18 6.70
N SER A 64 9.04 12.51 8.00
CA SER A 64 9.81 11.80 9.03
C SER A 64 9.32 10.36 9.17
N VAL A 65 10.20 9.48 9.67
CA VAL A 65 9.85 8.08 9.95
C VAL A 65 8.63 7.98 10.87
N ASN A 66 8.56 8.82 11.91
CA ASN A 66 7.43 8.82 12.83
C ASN A 66 6.13 9.27 12.14
N ALA A 67 6.19 10.27 11.26
CA ALA A 67 5.02 10.72 10.51
C ALA A 67 4.55 9.64 9.52
N THR A 68 5.46 8.98 8.81
CA THR A 68 5.10 7.85 7.93
C THR A 68 4.52 6.68 8.72
N PHE A 69 5.12 6.33 9.86
CA PHE A 69 4.60 5.28 10.73
C PHE A 69 3.18 5.61 11.20
N ALA A 70 2.94 6.83 11.67
CA ALA A 70 1.61 7.29 12.06
C ALA A 70 0.59 7.19 10.91
N GLY A 71 0.97 7.61 9.69
CA GLY A 71 0.11 7.51 8.51
C GLY A 71 -0.25 6.06 8.14
N ILE A 72 0.71 5.13 8.28
CA ILE A 72 0.47 3.70 8.05
C ILE A 72 -0.51 3.13 9.09
N ILE A 73 -0.33 3.48 10.36
CA ILE A 73 -1.22 3.05 11.45
C ILE A 73 -2.62 3.62 11.24
N GLU A 74 -2.74 4.91 10.92
CA GLU A 74 -4.03 5.57 10.67
C GLU A 74 -4.82 4.87 9.54
N ILE A 75 -4.15 4.46 8.46
CA ILE A 75 -4.80 3.71 7.38
C ILE A 75 -5.26 2.32 7.86
N ALA A 76 -4.41 1.60 8.59
CA ALA A 76 -4.79 0.29 9.11
C ALA A 76 -5.99 0.38 10.07
N GLU A 77 -5.99 1.37 10.97
CA GLU A 77 -7.09 1.63 11.89
C GLU A 77 -8.35 2.06 11.15
N THR A 78 -8.25 2.96 10.18
CA THR A 78 -9.39 3.41 9.35
C THR A 78 -10.03 2.23 8.63
N LEU A 79 -9.23 1.37 7.99
CA LEU A 79 -9.73 0.18 7.31
C LEU A 79 -10.38 -0.81 8.30
N HIS A 80 -9.78 -0.99 9.48
CA HIS A 80 -10.33 -1.89 10.50
C HIS A 80 -11.66 -1.38 11.06
N HIS A 81 -11.77 -0.08 11.33
CA HIS A 81 -13.01 0.53 11.80
C HIS A 81 -14.12 0.44 10.75
N LEU A 82 -13.82 0.72 9.49
CA LEU A 82 -14.81 0.67 8.41
C LEU A 82 -15.22 -0.76 8.06
N ARG A 83 -14.33 -1.74 8.21
CA ARG A 83 -14.55 -3.15 7.87
C ARG A 83 -13.97 -4.09 8.93
N PRO A 84 -14.63 -4.22 10.10
CA PRO A 84 -14.08 -4.99 11.22
C PRO A 84 -13.87 -6.49 10.94
N SER A 85 -14.63 -7.06 10.00
CA SER A 85 -14.51 -8.47 9.60
C SER A 85 -13.39 -8.74 8.59
N ALA A 86 -12.87 -7.71 7.93
CA ALA A 86 -11.81 -7.86 6.94
C ALA A 86 -10.46 -8.01 7.62
N LYS A 87 -9.63 -8.94 7.13
CA LYS A 87 -8.23 -9.04 7.56
C LYS A 87 -7.40 -7.98 6.86
N ILE A 88 -6.49 -7.34 7.57
CA ILE A 88 -5.55 -6.37 6.98
C ILE A 88 -4.18 -7.02 6.92
N VAL A 89 -3.67 -7.18 5.69
CA VAL A 89 -2.30 -7.60 5.43
C VAL A 89 -1.49 -6.36 5.09
N LEU A 90 -0.75 -5.88 6.08
CA LEU A 90 0.14 -4.73 5.93
C LEU A 90 1.54 -5.23 5.54
N HIS A 91 2.01 -4.80 4.37
CA HIS A 91 3.36 -5.11 3.90
C HIS A 91 4.34 -4.04 4.36
N SER A 92 5.54 -4.45 4.80
CA SER A 92 6.63 -3.51 5.09
C SER A 92 7.05 -2.73 3.84
N ILE A 93 7.57 -1.52 4.04
CA ILE A 93 8.13 -0.70 2.96
C ILE A 93 9.26 -1.47 2.27
N LEU A 94 9.17 -1.60 0.94
CA LEU A 94 10.14 -2.34 0.15
C LEU A 94 11.43 -1.54 -0.06
N PRO A 95 12.60 -2.20 -0.15
CA PRO A 95 13.85 -1.55 -0.53
C PRO A 95 13.75 -0.85 -1.90
N ARG A 96 14.24 0.39 -1.98
CA ARG A 96 14.12 1.26 -3.18
C ARG A 96 15.40 1.40 -3.99
N ARG A 97 16.56 1.16 -3.39
CA ARG A 97 17.86 1.20 -4.05
C ARG A 97 18.66 -0.02 -3.65
N LYS A 98 19.44 -0.55 -4.59
CA LYS A 98 20.52 -1.46 -4.23
C LYS A 98 21.50 -0.67 -3.36
N ARG A 99 22.08 -1.34 -2.37
CA ARG A 99 23.32 -0.84 -1.77
C ARG A 99 24.31 -0.84 -2.92
N ASP A 100 24.73 0.34 -3.36
CA ASP A 100 26.04 0.43 -3.99
C ASP A 100 26.98 -0.01 -2.87
N LEU A 101 27.63 -1.16 -3.04
CA LEU A 101 28.71 -1.54 -2.14
C LEU A 101 29.71 -0.40 -2.29
N LEU A 102 29.87 0.41 -1.25
CA LEU A 102 30.93 1.42 -1.20
C LEU A 102 32.21 0.67 -1.53
N ASN A 103 32.89 1.06 -2.62
CA ASN A 103 34.24 0.57 -2.87
C ASN A 103 35.10 1.11 -1.71
N GLU A 104 36.01 0.29 -1.19
CA GLU A 104 36.88 0.66 -0.06
C GLU A 104 37.77 1.89 -0.33
N ASP A 105 37.79 2.40 -1.57
CA ASP A 105 38.59 3.53 -2.02
C ASP A 105 37.91 4.92 -1.91
N ASP A 106 36.70 5.01 -1.34
CA ASP A 106 35.97 6.29 -1.18
C ASP A 106 36.35 7.08 0.12
N TRP A 107 37.54 6.86 0.70
CA TRP A 107 38.11 7.64 1.82
C TRP A 107 39.40 8.37 1.45
#